data_AF-A0A4R5P819-F1
#
_entry.id   AF-A0A4R5P819-F1
#
_cell.length_a   1.000
_cell.length_b   1.000
_cell.length_c   1.000
_cell.angle_alpha   90.00
_cell.angle_beta   90.00
_cell.angle_gamma   90.00
#
_symmetry.space_group_name_H-M   'P 1'
#
loop_
_entity.id
_entity.type
_entity.pdbx_description
1 polymer ?
#
loop_
_entity_poly.entity_id
_entity_poly.type
_entity_poly.pdbx_seq_one_letter_code
_entity_poly.pdbx_strand_id
1 'polypeptide(L)'
;MVVKKRVRGIELRYLLTLYLHRFGARDVSELVQMLDHRGFDTSGRMSKAISDALRWEVRRGRVIHYGRGSYGPGGIPRGTEYRMLQREKALLSLVAGHEEECS
;
A
#
# COMPACT_ATOMS: atom_id res chain seq x y z
N MET A 1 20.53 -10.02 -1.51
CA MET A 1 19.51 -8.95 -1.70
C MET A 1 18.17 -9.65 -1.78
N VAL A 2 17.26 -9.43 -0.83
CA VAL A 2 15.90 -9.99 -0.91
C VAL A 2 15.20 -9.35 -2.12
N VAL A 3 14.73 -10.18 -3.05
CA VAL A 3 14.01 -9.71 -4.24
C VAL A 3 12.66 -9.17 -3.80
N LYS A 4 12.44 -7.85 -3.97
CA LYS A 4 11.18 -7.21 -3.62
C LYS A 4 10.21 -7.16 -4.80
N LYS A 5 8.93 -7.38 -4.52
CA LYS A 5 7.86 -7.26 -5.50
C LYS A 5 7.58 -5.79 -5.79
N ARG A 6 7.81 -5.37 -7.03
CA ARG A 6 7.44 -4.02 -7.47
C ARG A 6 5.92 -3.89 -7.60
N VAL A 7 5.36 -2.88 -6.92
CA VAL A 7 3.94 -2.51 -6.97
C VAL A 7 3.76 -1.10 -7.52
N ARG A 8 2.71 -0.88 -8.30
CA ARG A 8 2.44 0.40 -8.95
C ARG A 8 0.96 0.63 -9.20
N GLY A 9 0.60 1.89 -9.48
CA GLY A 9 -0.76 2.25 -9.88
C GLY A 9 -1.81 1.77 -8.90
N ILE A 10 -2.74 0.92 -9.37
CA ILE A 10 -3.86 0.43 -8.56
C ILE A 10 -3.41 -0.46 -7.40
N GLU A 11 -2.33 -1.23 -7.56
CA GLU A 11 -1.82 -2.13 -6.52
C GLU A 11 -1.32 -1.33 -5.33
N LEU A 12 -0.47 -0.34 -5.59
CA LEU A 12 0.06 0.55 -4.56
C LEU A 12 -1.07 1.28 -3.83
N ARG A 13 -2.06 1.80 -4.56
CA ARG A 13 -3.23 2.46 -3.97
C ARG A 13 -4.02 1.52 -3.06
N TYR A 14 -4.23 0.28 -3.48
CA TYR A 14 -4.98 -0.71 -2.71
C TYR A 14 -4.26 -1.09 -1.43
N LEU A 15 -2.96 -1.38 -1.51
CA LEU A 15 -2.14 -1.70 -0.34
C LEU A 15 -2.15 -0.55 0.68
N LEU A 16 -1.91 0.68 0.24
CA LEU A 16 -1.87 1.84 1.13
C LEU A 16 -3.22 2.11 1.79
N THR A 17 -4.32 2.04 1.03
CA THR A 17 -5.66 2.19 1.60
C THR A 17 -5.95 1.10 2.63
N LEU A 18 -5.61 -0.16 2.35
CA LEU A 18 -5.78 -1.26 3.31
C LEU A 18 -4.90 -1.09 4.56
N TYR A 19 -3.67 -0.61 4.41
CA TYR A 19 -2.78 -0.37 5.54
C TYR A 19 -3.34 0.71 6.47
N LEU A 20 -3.85 1.81 5.92
CA LEU A 20 -4.48 2.86 6.72
C LEU A 20 -5.76 2.36 7.42
N HIS A 21 -6.52 1.48 6.79
CA HIS A 21 -7.69 0.86 7.42
C HIS A 21 -7.33 -0.14 8.51
N ARG A 22 -6.24 -0.91 8.33
CA ARG A 22 -5.80 -1.92 9.30
C ARG A 22 -5.05 -1.33 10.49
N PHE A 23 -4.26 -0.28 10.27
CA PHE A 23 -3.28 0.23 11.24
C PHE A 23 -3.53 1.68 11.68
N GLY A 24 -4.63 2.29 11.21
CA GLY A 24 -4.99 3.66 11.53
C GLY A 24 -4.19 4.69 10.74
N ALA A 25 -4.20 5.94 11.23
CA ALA A 25 -3.46 7.02 10.61
C ALA A 25 -1.95 6.77 10.65
N ARG A 26 -1.26 7.00 9.53
CA ARG A 26 0.18 6.81 9.36
C ARG A 26 0.78 7.94 8.54
N ASP A 27 2.03 8.26 8.80
CA ASP A 27 2.81 9.14 7.94
C ASP A 27 3.43 8.40 6.73
N VAL A 28 3.88 9.15 5.73
CA VAL A 28 4.50 8.58 4.52
C VAL A 28 5.72 7.72 4.84
N SER A 29 6.51 8.06 5.85
CA SER A 29 7.72 7.31 6.21
C SER A 29 7.41 5.98 6.86
N GLU A 30 6.37 5.91 7.69
CA GLU A 30 5.84 4.66 8.24
C GLU A 30 5.31 3.77 7.11
N LEU A 31 4.57 4.35 6.16
CA LEU A 31 4.04 3.60 5.01
C LEU A 31 5.15 3.06 4.09
N VAL A 32 6.25 3.79 3.92
CA VAL A 32 7.46 3.27 3.24
C VAL A 32 7.99 2.04 3.97
N GLN A 33 8.22 2.14 5.28
CA GLN A 33 8.75 1.04 6.08
C GLN A 33 7.84 -0.18 6.06
N MET A 34 6.53 0.02 6.13
CA MET A 34 5.55 -1.07 6.07
C MET A 34 5.55 -1.81 4.73
N LEU A 35 5.64 -1.09 3.61
CA LEU A 35 5.78 -1.71 2.29
C LEU A 35 7.09 -2.47 2.17
N ASP A 36 8.18 -1.85 2.61
CA ASP A 36 9.53 -2.40 2.55
C ASP A 36 9.63 -3.72 3.34
N HIS A 37 9.12 -3.71 4.58
CA HIS A 37 9.08 -4.87 5.47
C HIS A 37 8.18 -5.99 4.96
N ARG A 38 7.16 -5.67 4.17
CA ARG A 38 6.26 -6.65 3.54
C ARG A 38 6.79 -7.16 2.19
N GLY A 39 8.02 -6.83 1.82
CA GLY A 39 8.66 -7.30 0.59
C GLY A 39 8.21 -6.54 -0.66
N PHE A 40 7.64 -5.34 -0.51
CA PHE A 40 7.21 -4.50 -1.62
C PHE A 40 8.17 -3.34 -1.89
N ASP A 41 8.25 -2.94 -3.15
CA ASP A 41 8.97 -1.74 -3.59
C ASP A 41 8.15 -1.01 -4.69
N THR A 42 8.49 0.23 -5.00
CA THR A 42 7.86 1.01 -6.09
C THR A 42 8.89 1.38 -7.15
N SER A 43 8.42 1.71 -8.37
CA SER A 43 9.33 2.26 -9.38
C SER A 43 9.75 3.69 -8.98
N GLY A 44 10.99 3.84 -8.52
CA GLY A 44 11.61 5.14 -8.20
C GLY A 44 11.49 5.53 -6.73
N ARG A 45 11.33 6.83 -6.43
CA ARG A 45 11.28 7.33 -5.05
C ARG A 45 9.96 6.93 -4.37
N MET A 46 10.01 5.92 -3.50
CA MET A 46 8.85 5.39 -2.77
C MET A 46 7.96 6.46 -2.13
N SER A 47 8.53 7.40 -1.37
CA SER A 47 7.76 8.44 -0.68
C SER A 47 6.91 9.29 -1.65
N LYS A 48 7.42 9.54 -2.86
CA LYS A 48 6.68 10.27 -3.89
C LYS A 48 5.57 9.42 -4.49
N ALA A 49 5.86 8.16 -4.83
CA ALA A 49 4.85 7.24 -5.37
C ALA A 49 3.68 7.04 -4.38
N ILE A 50 4.00 6.88 -3.09
CA ILE A 50 3.03 6.76 -1.99
C ILE A 50 2.20 8.04 -1.89
N SER A 51 2.85 9.22 -1.83
CA SER A 51 2.14 10.50 -1.72
C SER A 51 1.20 10.73 -2.91
N ASP A 52 1.64 10.43 -4.13
CA ASP A 52 0.84 10.57 -5.36
C ASP A 52 -0.34 9.58 -5.37
N ALA A 53 -0.14 8.34 -4.91
CA ALA A 53 -1.19 7.34 -4.75
C ALA A 53 -2.25 7.78 -3.71
N LEU A 54 -1.82 8.25 -2.53
CA LEU A 54 -2.70 8.68 -1.45
C LEU A 54 -3.50 9.91 -1.84
N ARG A 55 -2.92 10.91 -2.53
CA ARG A 55 -3.69 12.06 -3.03
C ARG A 55 -4.83 11.63 -3.94
N TRP A 56 -4.65 10.57 -4.74
CA TRP A 56 -5.73 10.05 -5.57
C TRP A 56 -6.82 9.33 -4.76
N GLU A 57 -6.44 8.59 -3.73
CA GLU A 57 -7.38 7.93 -2.82
C GLU A 57 -8.17 8.94 -1.96
N VAL A 58 -7.53 10.06 -1.55
CA VAL A 58 -8.18 11.20 -0.89
C VAL A 58 -9.27 11.80 -1.77
N ARG A 59 -8.98 12.04 -3.07
CA ARG A 59 -9.99 12.55 -4.02
C ARG A 59 -11.18 11.61 -4.19
N ARG A 60 -11.03 10.32 -3.89
CA ARG A 60 -12.11 9.32 -3.96
C ARG A 60 -12.76 9.05 -2.58
N GLY A 61 -12.38 9.78 -1.53
CA GLY A 61 -12.94 9.66 -0.18
C GLY A 61 -12.54 8.39 0.58
N ARG A 62 -11.63 7.57 0.03
CA ARG A 62 -11.17 6.32 0.68
C ARG A 62 -10.06 6.54 1.70
N VAL A 63 -9.41 7.70 1.66
CA VAL A 63 -8.33 8.11 2.57
C VAL A 63 -8.58 9.56 2.99
N ILE A 64 -8.23 9.90 4.22
CA ILE A 64 -8.29 11.27 4.75
C ILE A 64 -6.86 11.78 4.94
N HIS A 65 -6.58 13.02 4.51
CA HIS A 65 -5.29 13.67 4.76
C HIS A 65 -5.39 14.56 6.00
N TYR A 66 -4.57 14.28 7.02
CA TYR A 66 -4.56 15.01 8.29
C TYR A 66 -3.55 16.15 8.34
N GLY A 67 -2.76 16.35 7.29
CA GLY A 67 -1.65 17.31 7.27
C GLY A 67 -0.32 16.69 7.69
N ARG A 68 0.78 17.42 7.51
CA ARG A 68 2.17 16.97 7.79
C ARG A 68 2.57 15.64 7.11
N GLY A 69 1.91 15.27 6.00
CA GLY A 69 2.16 13.99 5.33
C GLY A 69 1.53 12.79 6.05
N SER A 70 0.62 13.02 7.00
CA SER A 70 -0.17 11.99 7.66
C SER A 70 -1.48 11.74 6.91
N TYR A 71 -1.83 10.48 6.79
CA TYR A 71 -3.03 10.00 6.13
C TYR A 71 -3.72 8.96 7.01
N GLY A 72 -5.04 8.81 6.90
CA GLY A 72 -5.75 7.75 7.60
C GLY A 72 -7.00 7.27 6.88
N PRO A 73 -7.76 6.38 7.52
CA PRO A 73 -8.86 5.66 6.87
C PRO A 73 -10.02 6.59 6.49
N GLY A 74 -10.56 6.39 5.31
CA GLY A 74 -11.80 7.01 4.84
C GLY A 74 -12.92 5.97 4.69
N GLY A 75 -13.86 6.18 3.77
CA GLY A 75 -14.93 5.23 3.49
C GLY A 75 -14.60 4.34 2.29
N ILE A 76 -14.56 3.00 2.46
CA ILE A 76 -14.41 2.05 1.35
C ILE A 76 -15.74 1.36 1.05
N PRO A 77 -16.26 1.42 -0.19
CA PRO A 77 -17.39 0.58 -0.59
C PRO A 77 -17.03 -0.91 -0.51
N ARG A 78 -17.92 -1.74 0.05
CA ARG A 78 -17.70 -3.19 0.26
C ARG A 78 -17.13 -3.93 -0.96
N GLY A 79 -17.67 -3.70 -2.16
CA GLY A 79 -17.17 -4.35 -3.38
C GLY A 79 -15.75 -3.90 -3.78
N THR A 80 -15.36 -2.67 -3.42
CA THR A 80 -13.99 -2.20 -3.62
C THR A 80 -13.05 -2.79 -2.57
N GLU A 81 -13.48 -2.85 -1.31
CA GLU A 81 -12.74 -3.49 -0.23
C GLU A 81 -12.43 -4.96 -0.56
N TYR A 82 -13.44 -5.71 -1.02
CA TYR A 82 -13.27 -7.09 -1.45
C TYR A 82 -12.18 -7.22 -2.54
N ARG A 83 -12.25 -6.39 -3.59
CA ARG A 83 -11.24 -6.38 -4.66
C ARG A 83 -9.84 -6.01 -4.16
N MET A 84 -9.75 -5.07 -3.22
CA MET A 84 -8.49 -4.68 -2.59
C MET A 84 -7.88 -5.86 -1.83
N LEU A 85 -8.67 -6.53 -0.98
CA LEU A 85 -8.23 -7.67 -0.17
C LEU A 85 -7.78 -8.86 -1.04
N GLN A 86 -8.52 -9.19 -2.09
CA GLN A 86 -8.11 -10.25 -3.02
C GLN A 86 -6.80 -9.91 -3.73
N ARG A 87 -6.60 -8.63 -4.10
CA ARG A 87 -5.35 -8.19 -4.72
C ARG A 87 -4.18 -8.20 -3.74
N GLU A 88 -4.37 -7.75 -2.50
CA GLU A 88 -3.35 -7.84 -1.43
C GLU A 88 -2.94 -9.30 -1.21
N LYS A 89 -3.91 -10.22 -1.09
CA LYS A 89 -3.64 -11.66 -0.93
C LYS A 89 -2.79 -12.21 -2.08
N ALA A 90 -3.15 -11.90 -3.32
CA ALA A 90 -2.39 -12.34 -4.50
C ALA A 90 -0.97 -11.78 -4.51
N LEU A 91 -0.78 -10.52 -4.11
CA LEU A 91 0.55 -9.89 -4.02
C LEU A 91 1.41 -10.53 -2.93
N LEU A 92 0.84 -10.79 -1.75
CA LEU A 92 1.54 -11.47 -0.66
C LEU A 92 1.94 -12.90 -1.03
N SER A 93 1.09 -13.63 -1.77
CA SER A 93 1.43 -14.96 -2.27
C SER A 93 2.64 -14.94 -3.22
N LEU A 94 2.80 -13.89 -4.02
CA LEU A 94 3.97 -13.73 -4.90
C LEU A 94 5.25 -13.42 -4.11
N VAL A 95 5.14 -12.62 -3.04
CA VAL A 95 6.28 -12.35 -2.15
C VAL A 95 6.70 -13.64 -1.44
N ALA A 96 5.75 -14.41 -0.89
CA ALA A 96 6.03 -15.67 -0.23
C ALA A 96 6.69 -16.70 -1.16
N GLY A 97 6.20 -16.84 -2.40
CA GLY A 97 6.82 -17.75 -3.39
C GLY A 97 8.25 -17.36 -3.76
N HIS A 98 8.61 -16.08 -3.69
CA HIS A 98 10.00 -15.63 -3.90
C HIS A 98 10.92 -15.94 -2.71
N GLU A 99 10.40 -16.08 -1.49
CA GLU A 99 11.22 -16.47 -0.34
C GLU A 99 11.58 -17.96 -0.38
N GLU A 100 10.73 -18.80 -0.98
CA GLU A 100 10.97 -20.25 -1.14
C GLU A 100 12.01 -20.58 -2.23
N GLU A 101 12.12 -19.77 -3.29
CA GLU A 101 13.11 -19.96 -4.38
C GLU A 101 14.56 -19.59 -3.99
N CYS A 102 14.78 -19.06 -2.79
CA CYS A 102 16.10 -18.65 -2.28
C CYS A 102 16.63 -19.52 -1.13
N SER A 103 15.99 -20.65 -0.81
CA SER A 103 16.53 -21.73 0.05
C SER A 103 17.04 -22.90 -0.78
#